data_AF-A0A679G103-F1
#
_entry.id   AF-A0A679G103-F1
#
_cell.length_a   1.000
_cell.length_b   1.000
_cell.length_c   1.000
_cell.angle_alpha   90.00
_cell.angle_beta   90.00
_cell.angle_gamma   90.00
#
_symmetry.space_group_name_H-M   'P 1'
#
loop_
_entity.id
_entity.type
_entity.pdbx_description
1 polymer ?
#
loop_
_entity_poly.entity_id
_entity_poly.type
_entity_poly.pdbx_seq_one_letter_code
_entity_poly.pdbx_strand_id
1 'polypeptide(L)' 'MDTLIHTHTSMLLYRKANIKYISKRLGHKDIGITLQTYSHILDKLEQAENMLLDQIMDDLYHAK' A
#
# COMPACT_ATOMS: atom_id res chain seq x y z
N MET A 1 -5.98 -22.17 -4.21
CA MET A 1 -4.55 -21.77 -4.21
C MET A 1 -4.43 -20.24 -4.15
N ASP A 2 -5.33 -19.52 -4.81
CA ASP A 2 -5.34 -18.05 -4.90
C ASP A 2 -5.41 -17.33 -3.55
N THR A 3 -6.13 -17.87 -2.56
CA THR A 3 -6.24 -17.25 -1.22
C THR A 3 -4.88 -17.02 -0.56
N LEU A 4 -3.93 -17.95 -0.66
CA LEU A 4 -2.61 -17.79 -0.04
C LEU A 4 -1.77 -16.71 -0.74
N ILE A 5 -1.86 -16.60 -2.06
CA ILE A 5 -1.17 -15.57 -2.85
C ILE A 5 -1.75 -14.19 -2.54
N HIS A 6 -3.08 -14.09 -2.43
CA HIS A 6 -3.75 -12.86 -2.04
C HIS A 6 -3.39 -12.45 -0.61
N THR A 7 -3.42 -13.38 0.35
CA THR A 7 -3.00 -13.11 1.74
C THR A 7 -1.53 -12.67 1.81
N HIS A 8 -0.64 -13.37 1.11
CA HIS A 8 0.79 -13.02 1.05
C HIS A 8 1.00 -11.63 0.45
N THR A 9 0.27 -11.30 -0.61
CA THR A 9 0.37 -9.98 -1.25
C THR A 9 -0.15 -8.88 -0.34
N SER A 10 -1.31 -9.07 0.28
CA SER A 10 -1.85 -8.12 1.27
C SER A 10 -0.85 -7.89 2.41
N MET A 11 -0.21 -8.95 2.92
CA MET A 11 0.84 -8.81 3.93
C MET A 11 2.02 -7.99 3.44
N LEU A 12 2.49 -8.20 2.21
CA LEU A 12 3.58 -7.40 1.63
C LEU A 12 3.19 -5.92 1.49
N LEU A 13 1.95 -5.64 1.08
CA LEU A 13 1.41 -4.28 0.98
C LEU A 13 1.35 -3.59 2.35
N TYR A 14 0.83 -4.28 3.38
CA TYR A 14 0.82 -3.75 4.74
C TYR A 14 2.21 -3.48 5.31
N ARG A 15 3.22 -4.24 4.85
CA ARG A 15 4.63 -4.00 5.18
C ARG A 15 5.29 -2.93 4.31
N LYS A 16 4.51 -2.16 3.55
CA LYS A 16 4.95 -1.09 2.64
C LYS A 16 5.99 -1.56 1.62
N ALA A 17 5.93 -2.83 1.21
CA ALA A 17 6.82 -3.34 0.18
C ALA A 17 6.50 -2.68 -1.16
N ASN A 18 7.53 -2.45 -1.98
CA ASN A 18 7.39 -1.74 -3.24
C ASN A 18 6.41 -2.47 -4.20
N ILE A 19 5.38 -1.77 -4.66
CA ILE A 19 4.32 -2.33 -5.52
C ILE A 19 4.85 -2.90 -6.85
N LYS A 20 5.90 -2.32 -7.41
CA LYS A 20 6.57 -2.83 -8.62
C LYS A 20 7.27 -4.16 -8.34
N TYR A 21 7.86 -4.32 -7.15
CA TYR A 21 8.45 -5.58 -6.72
C TYR A 21 7.37 -6.66 -6.52
N ILE A 22 6.26 -6.31 -5.86
CA ILE A 22 5.11 -7.21 -5.67
C ILE A 22 4.56 -7.66 -7.03
N SER A 23 4.36 -6.72 -7.96
CA SER A 23 3.88 -7.00 -9.32
C SER A 23 4.78 -7.99 -10.07
N LYS A 24 6.11 -7.77 -10.03
CA LYS A 24 7.10 -8.71 -10.59
C LYS A 24 7.05 -10.08 -9.93
N ARG A 25 6.91 -10.14 -8.60
CA ARG A 25 6.84 -11.40 -7.83
C ARG A 25 5.59 -12.22 -8.18
N LEU A 26 4.50 -11.55 -8.53
CA LEU A 26 3.27 -12.18 -9.00
C LEU A 26 3.33 -12.59 -10.48
N GLY A 27 4.38 -12.20 -11.20
CA GLY A 27 4.49 -12.45 -12.64
C GLY A 27 3.50 -11.64 -13.47
N HIS A 28 2.97 -10.54 -12.94
CA HIS A 28 2.07 -9.69 -13.70
C HIS A 28 2.84 -8.97 -14.82
N LYS A 29 2.34 -9.09 -16.05
CA LYS A 29 2.90 -8.42 -17.23
C LYS A 29 2.86 -6.89 -17.15
N ASP A 30 1.96 -6.36 -16.33
CA ASP A 30 1.70 -4.94 -16.16
C ASP A 30 1.42 -4.63 -14.69
N ILE A 31 2.00 -3.54 -14.19
CA ILE A 31 1.85 -3.10 -12.79
C ILE A 31 0.43 -2.64 -12.48
N GLY A 32 -0.27 -2.11 -13.47
CA GLY A 32 -1.68 -1.72 -13.41
C GLY A 32 -2.59 -2.87 -13.00
N ILE A 33 -2.29 -4.12 -13.39
CA ILE A 33 -3.04 -5.29 -12.93
C ILE A 33 -2.94 -5.41 -11.41
N THR A 34 -1.74 -5.29 -10.85
CA THR A 34 -1.55 -5.34 -9.39
C THR A 34 -2.22 -4.16 -8.69
N LEU A 35 -2.09 -2.95 -9.24
CA LEU A 35 -2.72 -1.73 -8.71
C LEU A 35 -4.24 -1.85 -8.69
N GLN A 36 -4.86 -2.32 -9.77
CA GLN A 36 -6.31 -2.53 -9.86
C GLN A 36 -6.79 -3.64 -8.92
N THR A 37 -6.05 -4.76 -8.84
CA THR A 37 -6.42 -5.91 -7.99
C THR A 37 -6.43 -5.53 -6.50
N TYR A 38 -5.48 -4.68 -6.08
CA TYR A 38 -5.29 -4.32 -4.67
C TYR A 38 -5.60 -2.86 -4.36
N SER A 39 -6.35 -2.17 -5.23
CA SER A 39 -6.70 -0.74 -5.09
C SER A 39 -7.28 -0.43 -3.72
N HIS A 40 -8.28 -1.20 -3.28
CA HIS A 40 -8.90 -1.05 -1.97
C HIS A 40 -7.94 -1.09 -0.76
N ILE A 41 -6.82 -1.82 -0.86
CA ILE A 41 -5.79 -1.85 0.20
C ILE A 41 -4.91 -0.62 0.09
N LEU A 42 -4.52 -0.26 -1.13
CA LEU A 42 -3.71 0.93 -1.41
C LEU A 42 -4.44 2.20 -0.95
N ASP A 43 -5.72 2.33 -1.26
CA ASP A 43 -6.57 3.47 -0.85
C ASP A 43 -6.62 3.59 0.69
N LYS A 44 -6.72 2.46 1.40
CA LYS A 44 -6.70 2.44 2.87
C LYS A 44 -5.34 2.84 3.45
N LEU A 45 -4.25 2.38 2.82
CA LEU A 45 -2.90 2.76 3.23
C LEU A 45 -2.65 4.25 2.99
N GLU A 46 -3.10 4.77 1.85
CA GLU A 46 -3.03 6.20 1.52
C GLU A 46 -3.81 7.06 2.52
N GLN A 47 -5.04 6.65 2.87
CA GLN A 47 -5.82 7.35 3.90
C GLN A 47 -5.11 7.37 5.26
N ALA A 48 -4.51 6.25 5.66
CA ALA A 48 -3.75 6.17 6.92
C ALA A 48 -2.49 7.05 6.88
N GLU A 49 -1.81 7.14 5.74
CA GLU A 49 -0.66 8.02 5.54
C GLU A 49 -1.06 9.50 5.58
N ASN A 50 -2.19 9.86 4.98
CA ASN A 50 -2.71 11.24 5.02
C ASN A 50 -3.05 11.66 6.47
N MET A 51 -3.71 10.80 7.25
CA MET A 51 -3.99 11.10 8.66
C MET A 51 -2.71 11.32 9.49
N LEU A 52 -1.66 10.53 9.22
CA LEU A 52 -0.37 10.69 9.88
C LEU A 52 0.30 12.02 9.48
N LEU A 53 0.23 12.38 8.19
CA LEU A 53 0.77 13.63 7.69
C LEU A 53 0.07 14.83 8.32
N ASP A 54 -1.25 14.80 8.42
CA ASP A 54 -2.03 15.86 9.06
C ASP A 54 -1.59 16.06 10.52
N GLN A 55 -1.40 14.96 11.26
CA GLN A 55 -0.91 15.03 12.64
C GLN A 55 0.51 15.60 12.74
N ILE A 56 1.44 15.15 11.89
CA ILE A 56 2.82 15.67 11.86
C ILE A 56 2.82 17.17 11.55
N MET A 57 1.98 17.61 10.60
CA MET A 57 1.88 19.03 10.25
C MET A 57 1.32 19.84 11.43
N ASP A 58 0.28 19.35 12.09
CA ASP A 58 -0.30 20.00 13.28
C ASP A 58 0.74 20.14 14.40
N ASP A 59 1.49 19.08 14.69
CA ASP A 59 2.58 19.08 15.68
C ASP A 59 3.66 20.11 15.32
N LEU A 60 4.05 20.20 14.05
CA LEU A 60 5.04 21.19 13.58
C LEU A 60 4.56 22.63 13.71
N TYR A 61 3.26 22.89 13.52
CA TYR A 61 2.69 24.23 13.68
C TYR A 61 2.55 24.63 15.15
N HIS A 62 2.24 23.69 16.04
CA HIS A 62 2.09 23.94 17.47
C HIS A 62 3.40 23.90 18.26
N ALA A 63 4.46 23.30 17.72
CA ALA A 63 5.81 23.30 18.32
C ALA A 63 6.58 24.62 18.12
N LYS A 64 5.98 25.62 17.46
CA LYS A 64 6.56 26.95 17.21
C LYS A 64 5.92 28.00 18.11
#